data_AF-A0AAT9HXN8-F1
#
_entry.id   AF-A0AAT9HXN8-F1
#
_cell.length_a   1.000
_cell.length_b   1.000
_cell.length_c   1.000
_cell.angle_alpha   90.00
_cell.angle_beta   90.00
_cell.angle_gamma   90.00
#
_symmetry.space_group_name_H-M   'P 1'
#
loop_
_entity.id
_entity.type
_entity.pdbx_description
1 polymer ?
#
loop_
_entity_poly.entity_id
_entity_poly.type
_entity_poly.pdbx_seq_one_letter_code
_entity_poly.pdbx_strand_id
1 'polypeptide(L)'
;MAVYRDGRKVVDLWAGVKHVDGTEPWERDTAQVVRSATKGVAAAALLLLHQRGELDLDAPVGHYWPEFKAHGKERLLVRHVLNHRAGLPVLDRPSPRTRPPTPCGRPRRSPRRRPCGSPAPTTAITR
;
A
#
# COMPACT_ATOMS: atom_id res chain seq x y z
N MET A 1 -23.61 6.60 -4.56
CA MET A 1 -23.61 8.04 -4.25
C MET A 1 -24.73 8.34 -3.28
N ALA A 2 -24.45 9.08 -2.21
CA ALA A 2 -25.46 9.53 -1.27
C ALA A 2 -25.32 11.04 -1.03
N VAL A 3 -26.45 11.73 -0.86
CA VAL A 3 -26.48 13.16 -0.50
C VAL A 3 -27.30 13.31 0.77
N TYR A 4 -26.77 14.07 1.72
CA TYR A 4 -27.42 14.40 2.98
C TYR A 4 -27.73 15.89 3.04
N ARG A 5 -28.90 16.23 3.58
CA ARG A 5 -29.33 17.59 3.89
C ARG A 5 -29.92 17.59 5.31
N ASP A 6 -29.42 18.46 6.17
CA ASP A 6 -29.89 18.60 7.55
C ASP A 6 -29.89 17.25 8.32
N GLY A 7 -28.83 16.46 8.13
CA GLY A 7 -28.69 15.13 8.74
C GLY A 7 -29.56 14.02 8.10
N ARG A 8 -30.40 14.35 7.12
CA ARG A 8 -31.29 13.39 6.44
C ARG A 8 -30.74 13.00 5.07
N LYS A 9 -30.75 11.71 4.75
CA LYS A 9 -30.38 11.20 3.42
C LYS A 9 -31.49 11.53 2.41
N VAL A 10 -31.18 12.35 1.41
CA VAL A 10 -32.15 12.79 0.38
C VAL A 10 -31.90 12.16 -0.99
N VAL A 11 -30.70 11.63 -1.22
CA VAL A 11 -30.35 10.85 -2.42
C VAL A 11 -29.59 9.61 -1.96
N ASP A 12 -29.92 8.47 -2.57
CA ASP A 12 -29.26 7.19 -2.33
C ASP A 12 -29.29 6.34 -3.60
N LEU A 13 -28.20 6.37 -4.36
CA LEU A 13 -28.11 5.78 -5.70
C LEU A 13 -26.87 4.89 -5.84
N TRP A 14 -27.01 3.80 -6.57
CA TRP A 14 -25.92 2.93 -7.00
C TRP A 14 -26.22 2.36 -8.38
N ALA A 15 -25.18 2.01 -9.13
CA ALA A 15 -25.27 1.46 -10.48
C ALA A 15 -23.93 0.81 -10.88
N GLY A 16 -23.93 0.06 -11.98
CA GLY A 16 -22.75 -0.59 -12.53
C GLY A 16 -22.59 -2.05 -12.08
N VAL A 17 -21.37 -2.58 -12.21
CA VAL A 17 -21.00 -3.96 -11.84
C VAL A 17 -19.90 -3.97 -10.78
N LYS A 18 -19.81 -5.05 -9.99
CA LYS A 18 -18.84 -5.16 -8.88
C LYS A 18 -17.39 -5.33 -9.36
N HIS A 19 -17.19 -5.92 -10.53
CA HIS A 19 -15.87 -6.29 -11.05
C HIS A 19 -15.69 -5.81 -12.49
N VAL A 20 -14.45 -5.45 -12.87
CA VAL A 20 -14.10 -4.96 -14.22
C VAL A 20 -14.49 -5.97 -15.30
N ASP A 21 -14.24 -7.25 -15.06
CA ASP A 21 -14.54 -8.35 -16.00
C ASP A 21 -15.81 -9.12 -15.63
N GLY A 22 -16.57 -8.64 -14.64
CA GLY A 22 -17.75 -9.33 -14.11
C GLY A 22 -19.06 -8.73 -14.61
N THR A 23 -20.12 -9.54 -14.56
CA THR A 23 -21.50 -9.10 -14.86
C THR A 23 -22.34 -8.91 -13.61
N GLU A 24 -21.81 -9.23 -12.43
CA GLU A 24 -22.52 -9.10 -11.17
C GLU A 24 -22.85 -7.62 -10.89
N PRO A 25 -24.13 -7.26 -10.72
CA PRO A 25 -24.53 -5.88 -10.57
C PRO A 25 -24.04 -5.32 -9.23
N TRP A 26 -23.76 -4.02 -9.21
CA TRP A 26 -23.57 -3.29 -7.98
C TRP A 26 -24.88 -3.26 -7.19
N GLU A 27 -24.83 -3.70 -5.95
CA GLU A 27 -25.97 -3.70 -5.03
C GLU A 27 -25.80 -2.63 -3.96
N ARG A 28 -26.90 -2.24 -3.30
CA ARG A 28 -26.95 -1.25 -2.22
C ARG A 28 -25.81 -1.42 -1.20
N ASP A 29 -25.56 -2.66 -0.80
CA ASP A 29 -24.63 -2.99 0.30
C ASP A 29 -23.25 -3.47 -0.19
N THR A 30 -22.93 -3.22 -1.47
CA THR A 30 -21.61 -3.55 -2.02
C THR A 30 -20.52 -2.74 -1.34
N ALA A 31 -19.61 -3.42 -0.63
CA ALA A 31 -18.44 -2.81 -0.01
C ALA A 31 -17.35 -2.50 -1.06
N GLN A 32 -16.65 -1.37 -0.87
CA GLN A 32 -15.56 -0.95 -1.75
C GLN A 32 -14.42 -0.33 -0.98
N VAL A 33 -13.20 -0.49 -1.49
CA VAL A 33 -12.01 0.15 -0.91
C VAL A 33 -12.06 1.66 -1.14
N VAL A 34 -12.30 2.42 -0.07
CA VAL A 34 -12.44 3.90 -0.12
C VAL A 34 -11.10 4.67 -0.04
N ARG A 35 -9.98 3.94 0.01
CA ARG A 35 -8.61 4.48 0.02
C ARG A 35 -8.44 5.65 1.01
N SER A 36 -8.01 6.81 0.55
CA SER A 36 -7.68 7.95 1.40
C SER A 36 -8.87 8.54 2.15
N ALA A 37 -10.12 8.23 1.78
CA ALA A 37 -11.28 8.67 2.54
C ALA A 37 -11.24 8.19 4.00
N THR A 38 -10.55 7.07 4.27
CA THR A 38 -10.32 6.56 5.64
C THR A 38 -9.57 7.55 6.54
N LYS A 39 -8.80 8.50 5.99
CA LYS A 39 -8.08 9.51 6.79
C LYS A 39 -9.02 10.40 7.61
N GLY A 40 -10.23 10.68 7.11
CA GLY A 40 -11.22 11.46 7.84
C GLY A 40 -11.68 10.74 9.12
N VAL A 41 -11.95 9.44 9.03
CA VAL A 41 -12.33 8.60 10.18
C VAL A 41 -11.16 8.47 11.17
N ALA A 42 -9.94 8.26 10.69
CA ALA A 42 -8.75 8.20 11.53
C ALA A 42 -8.49 9.53 12.27
N ALA A 43 -8.67 10.66 11.59
CA ALA A 43 -8.56 11.98 12.22
C ALA A 43 -9.65 12.19 13.28
N ALA A 44 -10.89 11.79 13.01
CA ALA A 44 -11.98 11.88 13.98
C ALA A 44 -11.68 11.10 15.27
N ALA A 45 -11.08 9.91 15.17
CA ALA A 45 -10.66 9.15 16.36
C ALA A 45 -9.64 9.91 17.22
N LEU A 46 -8.64 10.55 16.60
CA LEU A 46 -7.66 11.38 17.31
C LEU A 46 -8.30 12.64 17.93
N LEU A 47 -9.24 13.27 17.24
CA LEU A 47 -9.97 14.43 17.76
C LEU A 47 -10.91 14.06 18.92
N LEU A 48 -11.48 12.85 18.93
CA LEU A 48 -12.24 12.35 20.08
C LEU A 48 -11.35 12.12 21.30
N LEU A 49 -10.14 11.58 21.12
CA LEU A 49 -9.16 11.47 22.21
C LEU A 49 -8.74 12.85 22.74
N HIS A 50 -8.57 13.82 21.83
CA HIS A 50 -8.29 15.20 22.22
C HIS A 50 -9.41 15.82 23.04
N GLN A 51 -10.66 15.64 22.60
CA GLN A 51 -11.83 16.10 23.36
C GLN A 51 -11.91 15.49 24.77
N ARG A 52 -11.40 14.26 24.96
CA ARG A 52 -11.34 13.58 26.26
C ARG A 52 -10.13 13.98 27.12
N GLY A 53 -9.22 14.80 26.60
CA GLY A 53 -7.97 15.15 27.27
C GLY A 53 -6.91 14.04 27.26
N GLU A 54 -7.11 12.98 26.47
CA GLU A 54 -6.18 11.85 26.36
C GLU A 54 -5.08 12.08 25.32
N LEU A 55 -5.28 13.07 24.43
CA LEU A 55 -4.35 13.46 23.38
C LEU A 55 -4.25 14.99 23.31
N ASP A 56 -3.04 15.53 23.31
CA ASP A 56 -2.78 16.94 23.09
C ASP A 56 -2.24 17.13 21.66
N LEU A 57 -2.93 17.96 20.89
CA LEU A 57 -2.56 18.28 19.51
C LEU A 57 -1.27 19.09 19.43
N ASP A 58 -0.93 19.80 20.52
CA ASP A 58 0.23 20.67 20.64
C ASP A 58 1.40 20.00 21.37
N ALA A 59 1.21 18.78 21.86
CA ALA A 59 2.29 17.95 22.35
C ALA A 59 3.12 17.36 21.19
N PRO A 60 4.44 17.16 21.39
CA PRO A 60 5.25 16.39 20.46
C PRO A 60 4.70 14.97 20.30
N VAL A 61 4.69 14.43 19.07
CA VAL A 61 4.31 13.03 18.79
C VAL A 61 5.13 12.07 19.66
N GLY A 62 6.40 12.43 19.90
CA GLY A 62 7.31 11.70 20.76
C GLY A 62 6.86 11.54 22.22
N HIS A 63 5.89 12.31 22.68
CA HIS A 63 5.28 12.13 24.00
C HIS A 63 4.48 10.81 24.06
N TYR A 64 3.72 10.51 22.99
CA TYR A 64 2.90 9.29 22.88
C TYR A 64 3.66 8.12 22.26
N TRP A 65 4.62 8.42 21.39
CA TRP A 65 5.40 7.42 20.66
C TRP A 65 6.90 7.75 20.74
N PRO A 66 7.61 7.29 21.79
CA PRO A 66 9.00 7.68 22.03
C PRO A 66 9.95 7.44 20.85
N GLU A 67 9.83 6.32 20.14
CA GLU A 67 10.68 5.95 19.00
C GLU A 67 10.49 6.90 17.80
N PHE A 68 9.34 7.57 17.71
CA PHE A 68 9.10 8.57 16.67
C PHE A 68 10.11 9.71 16.74
N LYS A 69 10.65 10.03 17.91
CA LYS A 69 11.62 11.12 18.13
C LYS A 69 12.86 11.00 17.25
N ALA A 70 13.26 9.79 16.87
CA ALA A 70 14.50 9.52 16.14
C ALA A 70 14.67 10.41 14.89
N HIS A 71 15.93 10.66 14.50
CA HIS A 71 16.28 11.37 13.27
C HIS A 71 15.71 12.80 13.17
N GLY A 72 15.73 13.58 14.26
CA GLY A 72 15.38 15.01 14.20
C GLY A 72 13.87 15.31 14.26
N LYS A 73 13.06 14.33 14.71
CA LYS A 73 11.59 14.43 14.75
C LYS A 73 11.04 14.79 16.12
N GLU A 74 11.90 15.17 17.06
CA GLU A 74 11.60 15.40 18.47
C GLU A 74 10.62 16.55 18.68
N ARG A 75 10.62 17.54 17.78
CA ARG A 75 9.76 18.73 17.84
C ARG A 75 8.48 18.63 17.01
N LEU A 76 8.26 17.51 16.32
CA LEU A 76 7.05 17.35 15.51
C LEU A 76 5.84 17.14 16.41
N LEU A 77 4.86 18.05 16.28
CA LEU A 77 3.62 18.02 17.05
C LEU A 77 2.61 17.08 16.40
N VAL A 78 1.66 16.58 17.20
CA VAL A 78 0.56 15.73 16.71
C VAL A 78 -0.21 16.44 15.58
N ARG A 79 -0.50 17.75 15.72
CA ARG A 79 -1.15 18.54 14.67
C ARG A 79 -0.37 18.59 13.35
N HIS A 80 0.96 18.53 13.38
CA HIS A 80 1.78 18.52 12.16
C HIS A 80 1.58 17.24 11.34
N VAL A 81 1.35 16.11 12.01
CA VAL A 81 1.06 14.84 11.34
C VAL A 81 -0.33 14.87 10.72
N LEU A 82 -1.33 15.34 11.48
CA LEU A 82 -2.73 15.41 11.03
C LEU A 82 -2.95 16.34 9.82
N ASN A 83 -2.19 17.44 9.73
CA ASN A 83 -2.33 18.43 8.66
C ASN A 83 -1.24 18.33 7.57
N HIS A 84 -0.49 17.23 7.52
CA HIS A 84 0.58 16.98 6.54
C HIS A 84 1.72 18.02 6.55
N ARG A 85 1.99 18.68 7.67
CA ARG A 85 3.13 19.61 7.84
C ARG A 85 4.34 19.00 8.54
N ALA A 86 4.29 17.71 8.86
CA ALA A 86 5.40 17.01 9.50
C ALA A 86 6.62 16.80 8.59
N GLY A 87 6.50 17.05 7.28
CA GLY A 87 7.61 16.89 6.33
C GLY A 87 8.07 15.44 6.17
N LEU A 88 7.18 14.46 6.40
CA LEU A 88 7.49 13.04 6.27
C LEU A 88 7.26 12.59 4.83
N PRO A 89 8.32 12.32 4.04
CA PRO A 89 8.16 11.84 2.68
C PRO A 89 7.64 10.39 2.68
N VAL A 90 7.11 9.99 1.53
CA VAL A 90 6.92 8.56 1.25
C VAL A 90 8.29 7.86 1.27
N LEU A 91 8.32 6.57 1.62
CA LEU A 91 9.57 5.81 1.63
C LEU A 91 10.19 5.77 0.22
N ASP A 92 11.45 6.19 0.10
CA ASP A 92 12.22 6.13 -1.17
C ASP A 92 12.49 4.69 -1.64
N ARG A 93 12.34 3.72 -0.74
CA ARG A 93 12.49 2.29 -1.03
C ARG A 93 11.34 1.51 -0.40
N PRO A 94 10.88 0.42 -1.03
CA PRO A 94 9.91 -0.47 -0.41
C PRO A 94 10.41 -0.93 0.95
N SER A 95 9.51 -0.98 1.93
CA SER A 95 9.84 -1.60 3.21
C SER A 95 10.31 -3.05 2.97
N PRO A 96 11.20 -3.61 3.82
CA PRO A 96 11.65 -5.00 3.66
C PRO A 96 10.50 -6.02 3.57
N ARG A 97 9.35 -5.72 4.18
CA ARG A 97 8.14 -6.56 4.18
C ARG A 97 7.34 -6.48 2.88
N THR A 98 7.45 -5.37 2.14
CA THR A 98 6.74 -5.12 0.88
C THR A 98 7.66 -5.20 -0.33
N ARG A 99 8.94 -5.54 -0.11
CA ARG A 99 9.90 -5.75 -1.19
C ARG A 99 9.55 -7.08 -1.88
N PRO A 100 9.29 -7.10 -3.19
CA PRO A 100 9.15 -8.36 -3.91
C PRO A 100 10.43 -9.18 -3.71
N PRO A 101 10.33 -10.52 -3.61
CA PRO A 101 11.52 -11.35 -3.50
C PRO A 101 12.47 -11.00 -4.64
N THR A 102 13.77 -10.89 -4.33
CA THR A 102 14.80 -10.70 -5.36
C THR A 102 14.56 -11.77 -6.41
N PRO A 103 14.39 -11.41 -7.71
CA PRO A 103 14.23 -12.41 -8.74
C PRO A 103 15.40 -13.39 -8.61
N CYS A 104 15.12 -14.68 -8.40
CA CYS A 104 16.15 -15.71 -8.47
C CYS A 104 16.90 -15.46 -9.77
N GLY A 105 18.16 -15.02 -9.65
CA GLY A 105 18.93 -14.62 -10.81
C GLY A 105 18.85 -15.75 -11.82
N ARG A 106 18.35 -15.45 -13.02
CA ARG A 106 18.53 -16.36 -14.15
C ARG A 106 20.00 -16.76 -14.12
N PRO A 107 20.35 -18.06 -14.05
CA PRO A 107 21.75 -18.44 -13.99
C PRO A 107 22.45 -17.75 -15.15
N ARG A 108 23.47 -16.95 -14.84
CA ARG A 108 24.34 -16.31 -15.82
C ARG A 108 24.69 -17.41 -16.82
N ARG A 109 24.26 -17.27 -18.09
CA ARG A 109 24.79 -18.09 -19.17
C ARG A 109 26.28 -17.77 -19.23
N SER A 110 27.06 -18.62 -18.58
CA SER A 110 28.52 -18.62 -18.69
C SER A 110 28.87 -18.77 -20.17
N PRO A 111 29.68 -17.86 -20.74
CA PRO A 111 30.19 -18.05 -22.08
C PRO A 111 31.32 -19.08 -22.00
N ARG A 112 31.18 -20.14 -22.82
CA ARG A 112 32.18 -21.17 -23.17
C ARG A 112 32.18 -22.44 -22.29
N ARG A 113 31.66 -23.52 -22.88
CA ARG A 113 32.35 -24.81 -22.95
C ARG A 113 32.32 -25.28 -24.42
N ARG A 114 33.49 -25.61 -24.95
CA ARG A 114 33.66 -26.30 -26.25
C ARG A 114 32.98 -27.68 -26.19
N PRO A 115 32.51 -28.22 -27.32
CA PRO A 115 31.84 -29.52 -27.34
C PRO A 115 32.88 -30.64 -27.12
N CYS A 116 32.65 -31.50 -26.13
CA CYS A 116 33.41 -32.72 -25.92
C CYS A 116 32.59 -33.91 -26.37
N GLY A 117 33.11 -34.67 -27.34
CA GLY A 117 32.71 -36.06 -27.59
C GLY A 117 31.82 -36.26 -28.81
N SER A 118 32.40 -36.21 -30.00
CA SER A 118 31.91 -37.03 -31.13
C SER A 118 32.70 -38.33 -31.16
N PRO A 119 32.04 -39.50 -31.14
CA PRO A 119 32.53 -40.68 -31.82
C PRO A 119 31.80 -40.86 -33.16
N ALA A 120 32.56 -41.11 -34.22
CA ALA A 120 32.02 -41.54 -35.51
C ALA A 120 31.59 -43.02 -35.46
N PRO A 121 30.54 -43.41 -36.19
CA PRO A 121 30.59 -44.67 -36.94
C PRO A 121 29.94 -44.53 -38.32
N THR A 122 30.61 -44.93 -39.41
CA THR A 122 30.70 -46.29 -40.00
C THR A 122 29.66 -46.48 -41.12
N THR A 123 30.20 -46.68 -42.32
CA THR A 123 29.54 -47.01 -43.58
C THR A 123 28.70 -48.29 -43.48
N ALA A 124 27.46 -48.26 -43.98
CA ALA A 124 26.74 -49.46 -44.40
C ALA A 124 25.94 -49.15 -45.68
N ILE A 125 26.44 -49.73 -46.78
CA ILE A 125 25.74 -49.96 -48.05
C ILE A 125 24.73 -51.08 -47.81
N THR A 126 23.47 -50.96 -48.27
CA THR A 126 22.68 -52.06 -48.83
C THR A 126 21.49 -51.53 -49.65
N ARG A 127 21.50 -51.94 -50.93
CA ARG A 127 20.44 -52.01 -51.96
C ARG A 127 19.75 -50.75 -52.46
#